data_AF-A0A3B4GGY8-F1
#
_entry.id   AF-A0A3B4GGY8-F1
#
_cell.length_a   1.000
_cell.length_b   1.000
_cell.length_c   1.000
_cell.angle_alpha   90.00
_cell.angle_beta   90.00
_cell.angle_gamma   90.00
#
_symmetry.space_group_name_H-M   'P 1'
#
loop_
_entity.id
_entity.type
_entity.pdbx_description
1 polymer ?
#
loop_
_entity_poly.entity_id
_entity_poly.type
_entity_poly.pdbx_seq_one_letter_code
_entity_poly.pdbx_strand_id
1 'polypeptide(L)'
;MLALVVGLLYLVAGRAVRSQDATGSRFVCNAIPPGAEPGCGYGPTGNRVQSSSPVEDELRNTIIQLRETILQQKETIVSQQGTIKELNSKLARCEAGSRRKEYGKNTMGDLPRDPSETIDQLGKTMQSLKGRLENLEQQSLRLPITNVSTAGVSALTPLPPELRELLRQRLGALETQLLRKVAELEEEKSQLYNETAAHRQRTESALNSLLERITELEKNNNAFKSPEDFKVSLPLRTNYLYGRIKKSLPEMYAFTVCMWLKSSASPGIGTPFSYGVPGQANEIVLIEWGNNPIELLVNDKVAQLPLSVSDGRWHHICITWTTRDGFWEAYQDGERLGTGDNLAPWHPIKPGGVIILGQEQDIVGGRFDATQAFVGELSQFNMWDRVLRPVDIMGLANCSAYMPGNVVPWIDANVEVFGGATKAALEICEDRAFDS
;
A
#
# COMPACT_ATOMS: atom_id res chain seq x y z
N MET A 1 -15.68 83.37 -12.91
CA MET A 1 -15.63 84.53 -13.83
C MET A 1 -14.48 84.30 -14.80
N LEU A 2 -14.81 84.12 -16.09
CA LEU A 2 -14.07 84.32 -17.36
C LEU A 2 -12.56 83.95 -17.41
N ALA A 3 -12.05 83.03 -18.27
CA ALA A 3 -12.14 82.81 -19.73
C ALA A 3 -11.12 83.62 -20.60
N LEU A 4 -10.37 82.87 -21.44
CA LEU A 4 -9.73 83.20 -22.75
C LEU A 4 -8.44 84.06 -22.73
N VAL A 5 -7.37 83.83 -23.53
CA VAL A 5 -7.21 83.65 -25.00
C VAL A 5 -5.83 82.97 -25.28
N VAL A 6 -5.72 81.80 -25.93
CA VAL A 6 -5.34 81.48 -27.35
C VAL A 6 -4.06 82.12 -27.93
N GLY A 7 -3.15 81.28 -28.46
CA GLY A 7 -2.11 81.67 -29.43
C GLY A 7 -1.26 80.48 -29.93
N LEU A 8 -1.70 79.83 -31.01
CA LEU A 8 -0.92 78.87 -31.81
C LEU A 8 0.25 79.56 -32.53
N LEU A 9 1.42 78.91 -32.60
CA LEU A 9 2.30 78.93 -33.78
C LEU A 9 3.28 77.74 -33.76
N TYR A 10 3.51 77.23 -34.97
CA TYR A 10 4.03 75.93 -35.35
C TYR A 10 5.56 75.91 -35.56
N LEU A 11 6.10 74.68 -35.54
CA LEU A 11 7.27 74.12 -36.25
C LEU A 11 8.63 73.90 -35.53
N VAL A 12 8.87 72.60 -35.28
CA VAL A 12 10.03 71.77 -35.70
C VAL A 12 11.44 72.11 -35.20
N ALA A 13 11.93 71.28 -34.27
CA ALA A 13 13.28 70.68 -34.32
C ALA A 13 13.33 69.45 -33.39
N GLY A 14 13.26 68.25 -33.97
CA GLY A 14 13.43 66.98 -33.26
C GLY A 14 14.69 66.26 -33.74
N ARG A 15 15.49 65.77 -32.77
CA ARG A 15 16.44 64.63 -32.78
C ARG A 15 17.18 64.66 -31.42
N ALA A 16 17.49 63.59 -30.71
CA ALA A 16 17.22 62.17 -30.85
C ALA A 16 17.55 61.50 -29.49
N VAL A 17 16.73 60.57 -29.01
CA VAL A 17 17.18 59.45 -28.15
C VAL A 17 16.41 58.20 -28.56
N ARG A 18 17.16 57.10 -28.59
CA ARG A 18 16.95 55.80 -29.24
C ARG A 18 15.99 54.93 -28.43
N SER A 19 14.97 54.35 -29.06
CA SER A 19 14.23 53.18 -28.55
C SER A 19 13.96 52.25 -29.73
N GLN A 20 14.35 50.99 -29.59
CA GLN A 20 14.25 49.96 -30.61
C GLN A 20 12.81 49.46 -30.76
N ASP A 21 12.41 49.23 -32.00
CA ASP A 21 11.09 48.78 -32.43
C ASP A 21 10.72 47.41 -31.86
N ALA A 22 9.50 47.32 -31.32
CA ALA A 22 8.78 46.08 -31.11
C ALA A 22 8.12 45.65 -32.43
N THR A 23 8.72 44.68 -33.12
CA THR A 23 8.09 44.02 -34.27
C THR A 23 7.11 42.96 -33.79
N GLY A 24 5.81 43.30 -33.74
CA GLY A 24 4.74 42.31 -33.61
C GLY A 24 4.60 41.48 -34.89
N SER A 25 4.83 40.17 -34.81
CA SER A 25 4.60 39.25 -35.92
C SER A 25 3.11 38.93 -36.06
N ARG A 26 2.51 39.42 -37.15
CA ARG A 26 1.15 39.06 -37.59
C ARG A 26 1.18 37.67 -38.24
N PHE A 27 0.50 36.69 -37.66
CA PHE A 27 0.35 35.38 -38.27
C PHE A 27 -0.74 35.41 -39.35
N VAL A 28 -0.42 34.93 -40.55
CA VAL A 28 -1.37 34.66 -41.64
C VAL A 28 -1.39 33.15 -41.86
N CYS A 29 -2.53 32.51 -41.60
CA CYS A 29 -2.73 31.10 -41.89
C CYS A 29 -3.19 30.93 -43.34
N ASN A 30 -2.41 30.21 -44.15
CA ASN A 30 -2.90 29.63 -45.40
C ASN A 30 -3.12 28.12 -45.21
N ALA A 31 -4.26 27.63 -45.68
CA ALA A 31 -4.61 26.21 -45.62
C ALA A 31 -3.80 25.40 -46.64
N ILE A 32 -3.25 24.27 -46.21
CA ILE A 32 -2.52 23.31 -47.05
C ILE A 32 -3.52 22.24 -47.54
N PRO A 33 -3.55 21.90 -48.84
CA PRO A 33 -4.41 20.84 -49.37
C PRO A 33 -3.92 19.46 -48.90
N PRO A 34 -4.82 18.45 -48.82
CA PRO A 34 -4.51 17.17 -48.20
C PRO A 34 -3.54 16.36 -49.08
N GLY A 35 -2.33 16.10 -48.57
CA GLY A 35 -1.39 15.14 -49.18
C GLY A 35 0.10 15.49 -49.22
N ALA A 36 0.57 16.61 -48.66
CA ALA A 36 1.99 16.99 -48.72
C ALA A 36 2.72 16.74 -47.38
N GLU A 37 3.75 15.88 -47.39
CA GLU A 37 4.68 15.71 -46.28
C GLU A 37 5.72 16.86 -46.22
N PRO A 38 6.06 17.39 -45.03
CA PRO A 38 7.06 18.45 -44.91
C PRO A 38 8.47 17.86 -44.78
N GLY A 39 9.10 17.55 -45.91
CA GLY A 39 10.54 17.31 -46.02
C GLY A 39 11.24 18.53 -46.63
N CYS A 40 12.04 19.27 -45.85
CA CYS A 40 12.84 20.37 -46.37
C CYS A 40 14.13 19.86 -47.02
N GLY A 41 14.22 20.00 -48.36
CA GLY A 41 15.46 19.86 -49.13
C GLY A 41 16.17 21.20 -49.32
N TYR A 42 17.49 21.21 -49.13
CA TYR A 42 18.38 22.34 -49.44
C TYR A 42 18.77 22.32 -50.93
N GLY A 43 18.74 23.50 -51.56
CA GLY A 43 19.24 23.73 -52.92
C GLY A 43 20.76 23.96 -52.99
N PRO A 44 21.37 23.83 -54.18
CA PRO A 44 22.77 23.42 -54.33
C PRO A 44 23.71 24.56 -54.72
N THR A 45 24.99 24.47 -54.31
CA THR A 45 26.18 24.81 -55.12
C THR A 45 27.46 24.55 -54.31
N GLY A 46 28.42 23.82 -54.89
CA GLY A 46 29.83 23.85 -54.45
C GLY A 46 30.42 22.56 -53.86
N ASN A 47 30.96 21.71 -54.74
CA ASN A 47 31.91 20.61 -54.57
C ASN A 47 32.58 20.36 -53.19
N ARG A 48 32.23 19.20 -52.61
CA ARG A 48 33.09 18.06 -52.21
C ARG A 48 34.42 18.37 -51.49
N VAL A 49 34.48 18.11 -50.18
CA VAL A 49 35.44 17.18 -49.54
C VAL A 49 34.74 16.49 -48.36
N GLN A 50 34.95 15.18 -48.24
CA GLN A 50 34.51 14.33 -47.15
C GLN A 50 35.10 14.79 -45.82
N SER A 51 34.23 15.12 -44.87
CA SER A 51 34.44 14.85 -43.45
C SER A 51 33.08 14.95 -42.78
N SER A 52 32.31 13.84 -42.74
CA SER A 52 31.31 13.72 -41.68
C SER A 52 32.08 13.90 -40.38
N SER A 53 31.70 14.89 -39.59
CA SER A 53 32.35 15.06 -38.29
C SER A 53 32.12 13.76 -37.51
N PRO A 54 33.12 13.21 -36.80
CA PRO A 54 32.95 11.98 -36.04
C PRO A 54 31.76 12.04 -35.07
N VAL A 55 31.39 13.27 -34.66
CA VAL A 55 30.24 13.58 -33.81
C VAL A 55 28.90 13.38 -34.52
N GLU A 56 28.78 13.72 -35.80
CA GLU A 56 27.53 13.51 -36.55
C GLU A 56 27.26 12.03 -36.85
N ASP A 57 28.30 11.26 -37.12
CA ASP A 57 28.18 9.81 -37.32
C ASP A 57 27.88 9.09 -36.00
N GLU A 58 28.44 9.56 -34.88
CA GLU A 58 28.10 9.08 -33.53
C GLU A 58 26.65 9.42 -33.15
N LEU A 59 26.17 10.63 -33.49
CA LEU A 59 24.77 11.02 -33.28
C LEU A 59 23.81 10.19 -34.15
N ARG A 60 24.18 9.88 -35.40
CA ARG A 60 23.38 9.00 -36.27
C ARG A 60 23.34 7.57 -35.74
N ASN A 61 24.47 7.05 -35.26
CA ASN A 61 24.55 5.70 -34.70
C ASN A 61 23.74 5.58 -33.40
N THR A 62 23.80 6.59 -32.52
CA THR A 62 22.97 6.63 -31.30
C THR A 62 21.48 6.73 -31.61
N ILE A 63 21.07 7.50 -32.61
CA ILE A 63 19.67 7.55 -33.07
C ILE A 63 19.21 6.19 -33.60
N ILE A 64 20.06 5.49 -34.36
CA ILE A 64 19.76 4.14 -34.87
C ILE A 64 19.64 3.14 -33.72
N GLN A 65 20.55 3.17 -32.74
CA GLN A 65 20.49 2.32 -31.54
C GLN A 65 19.24 2.59 -30.70
N LEU A 66 18.88 3.86 -30.51
CA LEU A 66 17.65 4.22 -29.78
C LEU A 66 16.41 3.72 -30.52
N ARG A 67 16.38 3.84 -31.86
CA ARG A 67 15.27 3.32 -32.66
C ARG A 67 15.15 1.79 -32.56
N GLU A 68 16.27 1.08 -32.57
CA GLU A 68 16.31 -0.37 -32.40
C GLU A 68 15.85 -0.78 -30.99
N THR A 69 16.30 -0.06 -29.95
CA THR A 69 15.90 -0.29 -28.57
C THR A 69 14.40 -0.05 -28.37
N ILE A 70 13.85 1.01 -28.97
CA ILE A 70 12.41 1.31 -28.92
C ILE A 70 11.60 0.21 -29.61
N LEU A 71 12.07 -0.32 -30.74
CA LEU A 71 11.41 -1.42 -31.44
C LEU A 71 11.45 -2.71 -30.60
N GLN A 72 12.58 -3.01 -29.97
CA GLN A 72 12.73 -4.17 -29.09
C GLN A 72 11.87 -4.06 -27.83
N GLN A 73 11.78 -2.86 -27.22
CA GLN A 73 10.87 -2.59 -26.12
C GLN A 73 9.42 -2.73 -26.54
N LYS A 74 9.04 -2.23 -27.72
CA LYS A 74 7.69 -2.38 -28.27
C LYS A 74 7.31 -3.85 -28.45
N GLU A 75 8.20 -4.67 -29.01
CA GLU A 75 7.97 -6.11 -29.17
C GLU A 75 7.84 -6.81 -27.82
N THR A 76 8.67 -6.44 -26.84
CA THR A 76 8.59 -6.96 -25.46
C THR A 76 7.27 -6.60 -24.80
N ILE A 77 6.80 -5.35 -24.96
CA ILE A 77 5.51 -4.90 -24.42
C ILE A 77 4.35 -5.65 -25.08
N VAL A 78 4.39 -5.85 -26.39
CA VAL A 78 3.36 -6.63 -27.11
C VAL A 78 3.33 -8.08 -26.63
N SER A 79 4.50 -8.70 -26.44
CA SER A 79 4.63 -10.04 -25.87
C SER A 79 4.05 -10.09 -24.44
N GLN A 80 4.42 -9.12 -23.58
CA GLN A 80 3.89 -9.00 -22.23
C GLN A 80 2.37 -8.80 -22.22
N GLN A 81 1.81 -7.98 -23.10
CA GLN A 81 0.36 -7.84 -23.25
C GLN A 81 -0.31 -9.15 -23.68
N GLY A 82 0.34 -9.95 -24.54
CA GLY A 82 -0.10 -11.30 -24.88
C GLY A 82 -0.15 -12.21 -23.66
N THR A 83 0.92 -12.21 -22.84
CA THR A 83 0.96 -13.00 -21.61
C THR A 83 -0.08 -12.55 -20.59
N ILE A 84 -0.32 -11.25 -20.44
CA ILE A 84 -1.36 -10.71 -19.55
C ILE A 84 -2.75 -11.13 -20.03
N LYS A 85 -3.03 -11.09 -21.33
CA LYS A 85 -4.30 -11.58 -21.90
C LYS A 85 -4.48 -13.07 -21.65
N GLU A 86 -3.42 -13.87 -21.79
CA GLU A 86 -3.47 -15.30 -21.51
C GLU A 86 -3.68 -15.58 -20.02
N LEU A 87 -2.97 -14.87 -19.14
CA LEU A 87 -3.12 -14.95 -17.68
C LEU A 87 -4.53 -14.52 -17.25
N ASN A 88 -5.09 -13.46 -17.82
CA ASN A 88 -6.47 -13.05 -17.57
C ASN A 88 -7.48 -14.08 -18.10
N SER A 89 -7.22 -14.73 -19.24
CA SER A 89 -8.04 -15.84 -19.73
C SER A 89 -7.97 -17.08 -18.82
N LYS A 90 -6.80 -17.36 -18.23
CA LYS A 90 -6.62 -18.43 -17.25
C LYS A 90 -7.29 -18.08 -15.92
N LEU A 91 -7.14 -16.84 -15.45
CA LEU A 91 -7.80 -16.32 -14.26
C LEU A 91 -9.32 -16.35 -14.40
N ALA A 92 -9.86 -15.89 -15.54
CA ALA A 92 -11.30 -15.98 -15.83
C ALA A 92 -11.80 -17.44 -15.86
N ARG A 93 -10.97 -18.40 -16.30
CA ARG A 93 -11.29 -19.84 -16.23
C ARG A 93 -11.24 -20.37 -14.79
N CYS A 94 -10.32 -19.88 -13.96
CA CYS A 94 -10.28 -20.17 -12.53
C CYS A 94 -11.49 -19.55 -11.78
N GLU A 95 -11.88 -18.32 -12.11
CA GLU A 95 -13.03 -17.63 -11.52
C GLU A 95 -14.36 -18.24 -11.98
N ALA A 96 -14.47 -18.65 -13.25
CA ALA A 96 -15.59 -19.44 -13.75
C ALA A 96 -15.66 -20.82 -13.08
N GLY A 97 -14.51 -21.43 -12.75
CA GLY A 97 -14.41 -22.63 -11.91
C GLY A 97 -14.74 -22.39 -10.44
N SER A 98 -14.69 -21.14 -9.97
CA SER A 98 -15.03 -20.74 -8.59
C SER A 98 -16.48 -20.26 -8.43
N ARG A 99 -17.22 -20.04 -9.53
CA ARG A 99 -18.67 -19.72 -9.53
C ARG A 99 -19.58 -20.86 -10.01
N ARG A 100 -19.04 -22.06 -10.21
CA ARG A 100 -19.82 -23.31 -10.30
C ARG A 100 -19.15 -24.38 -9.43
N LYS A 101 -19.50 -24.37 -8.14
CA LYS A 101 -19.27 -25.51 -7.22
C LYS A 101 -20.58 -25.83 -6.50
N GLU A 102 -21.52 -26.37 -7.25
CA GLU A 102 -22.35 -27.45 -6.74
C GLU A 102 -21.79 -28.74 -7.35
N TYR A 103 -21.64 -29.75 -6.50
CA TYR A 103 -21.23 -31.13 -6.79
C TYR A 103 -19.80 -31.40 -7.29
N GLY A 104 -19.01 -31.98 -6.37
CA GLY A 104 -18.18 -33.14 -6.71
C GLY A 104 -16.67 -32.94 -6.78
N LYS A 105 -16.00 -33.55 -5.79
CA LYS A 105 -14.62 -34.07 -5.79
C LYS A 105 -13.47 -33.06 -5.97
N ASN A 106 -12.66 -32.94 -4.90
CA ASN A 106 -11.20 -33.18 -4.86
C ASN A 106 -10.74 -32.80 -3.44
N THR A 107 -10.57 -33.79 -2.56
CA THR A 107 -9.26 -34.39 -2.21
C THR A 107 -8.32 -33.40 -1.54
N MET A 108 -8.54 -33.17 -0.24
CA MET A 108 -7.53 -32.89 0.79
C MET A 108 -8.29 -32.60 2.08
N GLY A 109 -8.59 -33.67 2.80
CA GLY A 109 -9.42 -33.67 3.99
C GLY A 109 -9.59 -35.10 4.47
N ASP A 110 -8.48 -35.76 4.78
CA ASP A 110 -8.52 -37.03 5.50
C ASP A 110 -8.91 -36.73 6.96
N LEU A 111 -10.21 -36.78 7.21
CA LEU A 111 -10.80 -37.02 8.53
C LEU A 111 -11.77 -38.20 8.39
N PRO A 112 -11.96 -38.98 9.46
CA PRO A 112 -12.22 -40.42 9.35
C PRO A 112 -13.57 -40.70 8.72
N ARG A 113 -13.56 -41.65 7.76
CA ARG A 113 -14.73 -42.38 7.27
C ARG A 113 -15.64 -42.69 8.46
N ASP A 114 -16.89 -42.24 8.41
CA ASP A 114 -17.86 -42.53 9.45
C ASP A 114 -17.96 -44.06 9.61
N PRO A 115 -17.61 -44.63 10.78
CA PRO A 115 -17.66 -46.07 11.01
C PRO A 115 -19.06 -46.68 10.82
N SER A 116 -20.11 -45.85 10.87
CA SER A 116 -21.51 -46.27 10.72
C SER A 116 -21.76 -46.97 9.38
N GLU A 117 -21.18 -46.46 8.28
CA GLU A 117 -21.38 -47.00 6.94
C GLU A 117 -20.71 -48.36 6.77
N THR A 118 -19.52 -48.55 7.38
CA THR A 118 -18.81 -49.83 7.37
C THR A 118 -19.49 -50.89 8.25
N ILE A 119 -20.07 -50.48 9.39
CA ILE A 119 -20.81 -51.38 10.29
C ILE A 119 -22.13 -51.80 9.64
N ASP A 120 -22.82 -50.87 8.97
CA ASP A 120 -24.09 -51.17 8.28
C ASP A 120 -23.86 -52.05 7.03
N GLN A 121 -22.72 -51.89 6.35
CA GLN A 121 -22.31 -52.73 5.23
C GLN A 121 -21.84 -54.13 5.69
N LEU A 122 -21.21 -54.23 6.87
CA LEU A 122 -20.88 -55.51 7.49
C LEU A 122 -22.15 -56.24 8.00
N GLY A 123 -23.10 -55.51 8.58
CA GLY A 123 -24.40 -56.04 9.01
C GLY A 123 -25.21 -56.61 7.84
N LYS A 124 -25.24 -55.90 6.70
CA LYS A 124 -25.88 -56.36 5.46
C LYS A 124 -25.20 -57.59 4.85
N THR A 125 -23.86 -57.66 4.90
CA THR A 125 -23.13 -58.82 4.37
C THR A 125 -23.31 -60.06 5.26
N MET A 126 -23.37 -59.90 6.59
CA MET A 126 -23.69 -60.98 7.52
C MET A 126 -25.13 -61.51 7.36
N GLN A 127 -26.12 -60.63 7.17
CA GLN A 127 -27.50 -61.04 6.89
C GLN A 127 -27.61 -61.78 5.54
N SER A 128 -26.88 -61.34 4.52
CA SER A 128 -26.83 -62.03 3.22
C SER A 128 -26.19 -63.41 3.32
N LEU A 129 -25.08 -63.54 4.07
CA LEU A 129 -24.43 -64.82 4.33
C LEU A 129 -25.33 -65.78 5.12
N LYS A 130 -26.06 -65.27 6.13
CA LYS A 130 -27.04 -66.05 6.91
C LYS A 130 -28.13 -66.61 6.00
N GLY A 131 -28.72 -65.79 5.12
CA GLY A 131 -29.73 -66.25 4.16
C GLY A 131 -29.19 -67.26 3.14
N ARG A 132 -27.91 -67.16 2.76
CA ARG A 132 -27.26 -68.16 1.88
C ARG A 132 -26.99 -69.48 2.60
N LEU A 133 -26.65 -69.42 3.89
CA LEU A 133 -26.43 -70.61 4.72
C LEU A 133 -27.74 -71.37 4.95
N GLU A 134 -28.84 -70.65 5.24
CA GLU A 134 -30.19 -71.23 5.39
C GLU A 134 -30.69 -71.86 4.06
N ASN A 135 -30.36 -71.25 2.92
CA ASN A 135 -30.67 -71.82 1.60
C ASN A 135 -29.87 -73.10 1.29
N LEU A 136 -28.59 -73.15 1.66
CA LEU A 136 -27.75 -74.35 1.51
C LEU A 136 -28.20 -75.49 2.44
N GLU A 137 -28.66 -75.16 3.65
CA GLU A 137 -29.21 -76.13 4.60
C GLU A 137 -30.54 -76.71 4.07
N GLN A 138 -31.42 -75.87 3.48
CA GLN A 138 -32.66 -76.32 2.82
C GLN A 138 -32.42 -77.14 1.54
N GLN A 139 -31.34 -76.89 0.79
CA GLN A 139 -30.95 -77.71 -0.37
C GLN A 139 -30.40 -79.09 0.04
N SER A 140 -29.74 -79.20 1.19
CA SER A 140 -29.26 -80.50 1.70
C SER A 140 -30.36 -81.44 2.20
N LEU A 141 -31.52 -80.89 2.57
CA LEU A 141 -32.71 -81.62 3.03
C LEU A 141 -33.66 -82.05 1.90
N ARG A 142 -33.37 -81.70 0.64
CA ARG A 142 -34.16 -82.06 -0.54
C ARG A 142 -33.30 -82.72 -1.62
N LEU A 143 -32.83 -83.93 -1.36
CA LEU A 143 -32.43 -84.87 -2.41
C LEU A 143 -33.19 -86.20 -2.22
N PRO A 144 -33.91 -86.69 -3.25
CA PRO A 144 -34.71 -87.90 -3.16
C PRO A 144 -33.84 -89.15 -3.23
N ILE A 145 -34.12 -90.13 -2.36
CA ILE A 145 -33.60 -91.50 -2.50
C ILE A 145 -34.29 -92.13 -3.71
N THR A 146 -33.59 -92.24 -4.83
CA THR A 146 -33.91 -93.21 -5.88
C THR A 146 -32.71 -94.10 -6.14
N ASN A 147 -32.87 -95.38 -5.77
CA ASN A 147 -31.99 -96.50 -6.11
C ASN A 147 -31.71 -96.53 -7.62
N VAL A 148 -30.44 -96.45 -8.03
CA VAL A 148 -29.83 -97.36 -9.02
C VAL A 148 -28.32 -97.47 -8.74
N SER A 149 -27.89 -98.73 -8.68
CA SER A 149 -26.54 -99.29 -8.55
C SER A 149 -25.53 -98.84 -9.62
N THR A 150 -24.30 -98.54 -9.20
CA THR A 150 -23.03 -99.26 -9.52
C THR A 150 -21.82 -98.36 -9.27
N ALA A 151 -20.88 -98.87 -8.45
CA ALA A 151 -19.44 -98.60 -8.38
C ALA A 151 -18.92 -97.15 -8.35
N GLY A 152 -18.34 -96.76 -7.19
CA GLY A 152 -17.26 -95.77 -7.11
C GLY A 152 -17.60 -94.44 -6.42
N VAL A 153 -17.92 -94.46 -5.12
CA VAL A 153 -18.02 -93.23 -4.31
C VAL A 153 -16.93 -93.26 -3.23
N SER A 154 -15.89 -92.43 -3.40
CA SER A 154 -15.13 -91.91 -2.24
C SER A 154 -15.86 -90.67 -1.75
N ALA A 155 -16.79 -90.88 -0.81
CA ALA A 155 -17.42 -89.81 -0.05
C ALA A 155 -16.48 -89.39 1.08
N LEU A 156 -16.31 -88.08 1.24
CA LEU A 156 -15.64 -87.45 2.38
C LEU A 156 -16.29 -87.92 3.69
N THR A 157 -15.48 -88.44 4.60
CA THR A 157 -15.88 -88.84 5.97
C THR A 157 -16.37 -87.63 6.79
N PRO A 158 -17.44 -87.75 7.60
CA PRO A 158 -17.91 -86.65 8.46
C PRO A 158 -16.95 -86.37 9.63
N LEU A 159 -16.81 -85.09 9.99
CA LEU A 159 -16.01 -84.62 11.13
C LEU A 159 -16.54 -85.20 12.46
N PRO A 160 -15.67 -85.66 13.41
CA PRO A 160 -16.10 -86.23 14.68
C PRO A 160 -16.97 -85.27 15.52
N PRO A 161 -18.03 -85.76 16.18
CA PRO A 161 -19.00 -84.92 16.89
C PRO A 161 -18.39 -84.11 18.05
N GLU A 162 -17.35 -84.61 18.70
CA GLU A 162 -16.65 -83.91 19.79
C GLU A 162 -15.91 -82.66 19.32
N LEU A 163 -15.26 -82.72 18.14
CA LEU A 163 -14.57 -81.58 17.54
C LEU A 163 -15.56 -80.50 17.07
N ARG A 164 -16.74 -80.92 16.60
CA ARG A 164 -17.82 -80.01 16.18
C ARG A 164 -18.40 -79.23 17.37
N GLU A 165 -18.57 -79.88 18.51
CA GLU A 165 -19.07 -79.24 19.72
C GLU A 165 -18.04 -78.27 20.33
N LEU A 166 -16.76 -78.68 20.34
CA LEU A 166 -15.66 -77.81 20.80
C LEU A 166 -15.52 -76.55 19.92
N LEU A 167 -15.64 -76.69 18.60
CA LEU A 167 -15.65 -75.55 17.67
C LEU A 167 -16.86 -74.64 17.92
N ARG A 168 -18.03 -75.20 18.22
CA ARG A 168 -19.25 -74.44 18.50
C ARG A 168 -19.14 -73.64 19.80
N GLN A 169 -18.57 -74.24 20.85
CA GLN A 169 -18.29 -73.53 22.11
C GLN A 169 -17.24 -72.43 21.94
N ARG A 170 -16.16 -72.69 21.20
CA ARG A 170 -15.12 -71.69 20.91
C ARG A 170 -15.68 -70.52 20.10
N LEU A 171 -16.47 -70.79 19.07
CA LEU A 171 -17.15 -69.78 18.26
C LEU A 171 -18.10 -68.92 19.10
N GLY A 172 -18.91 -69.54 19.97
CA GLY A 172 -19.81 -68.80 20.87
C GLY A 172 -19.06 -67.91 21.87
N ALA A 173 -17.94 -68.38 22.43
CA ALA A 173 -17.10 -67.57 23.31
C ALA A 173 -16.48 -66.37 22.58
N LEU A 174 -16.00 -66.57 21.34
CA LEU A 174 -15.47 -65.52 20.48
C LEU A 174 -16.53 -64.50 20.08
N GLU A 175 -17.74 -64.95 19.76
CA GLU A 175 -18.87 -64.08 19.44
C GLU A 175 -19.24 -63.18 20.63
N THR A 176 -19.31 -63.76 21.82
CA THR A 176 -19.62 -63.01 23.05
C THR A 176 -18.54 -61.97 23.37
N GLN A 177 -17.26 -62.34 23.19
CA GLN A 177 -16.13 -61.43 23.39
C GLN A 177 -16.12 -60.29 22.36
N LEU A 178 -16.44 -60.59 21.10
CA LEU A 178 -16.52 -59.61 20.03
C LEU A 178 -17.65 -58.61 20.29
N LEU A 179 -18.85 -59.09 20.65
CA LEU A 179 -19.99 -58.23 20.96
C LEU A 179 -19.69 -57.28 22.12
N ARG A 180 -19.00 -57.77 23.16
CA ARG A 180 -18.56 -56.92 24.29
C ARG A 180 -17.60 -55.84 23.84
N LYS A 181 -16.63 -56.17 22.98
CA LYS A 181 -15.66 -55.20 22.46
C LYS A 181 -16.29 -54.18 21.52
N VAL A 182 -17.28 -54.57 20.73
CA VAL A 182 -18.03 -53.64 19.87
C VAL A 182 -18.83 -52.65 20.73
N ALA A 183 -19.49 -53.11 21.80
CA ALA A 183 -20.22 -52.23 22.71
C ALA A 183 -19.29 -51.22 23.42
N GLU A 184 -18.12 -51.67 23.89
CA GLU A 184 -17.10 -50.77 24.49
C GLU A 184 -16.62 -49.71 23.47
N LEU A 185 -16.37 -50.11 22.22
CA LEU A 185 -15.92 -49.19 21.17
C LEU A 185 -17.01 -48.20 20.72
N GLU A 186 -18.28 -48.62 20.72
CA GLU A 186 -19.41 -47.72 20.44
C GLU A 186 -19.55 -46.65 21.54
N GLU A 187 -19.35 -47.03 22.80
CA GLU A 187 -19.36 -46.10 23.92
C GLU A 187 -18.20 -45.09 23.83
N GLU A 188 -16.96 -45.55 23.60
CA GLU A 188 -15.79 -44.68 23.39
C GLU A 188 -15.98 -43.73 22.19
N LYS A 189 -16.54 -44.23 21.07
CA LYS A 189 -16.86 -43.39 19.90
C LYS A 189 -17.84 -42.27 20.26
N SER A 190 -18.87 -42.57 21.06
CA SER A 190 -19.86 -41.59 21.48
C SER A 190 -19.26 -40.51 22.38
N GLN A 191 -18.36 -40.90 23.30
CA GLN A 191 -17.66 -39.98 24.18
C GLN A 191 -16.73 -39.05 23.40
N LEU A 192 -15.92 -39.60 22.49
CA LEU A 192 -15.02 -38.82 21.64
C LEU A 192 -15.78 -37.84 20.73
N TYR A 193 -16.94 -38.24 20.21
CA TYR A 193 -17.78 -37.34 19.41
C TYR A 193 -18.30 -36.16 20.23
N ASN A 194 -18.76 -36.41 21.46
CA ASN A 194 -19.25 -35.37 22.37
C ASN A 194 -18.13 -34.40 22.79
N GLU A 195 -16.94 -34.92 23.09
CA GLU A 195 -15.77 -34.08 23.41
C GLU A 195 -15.34 -33.21 22.23
N THR A 196 -15.36 -33.77 21.01
CA THR A 196 -15.03 -33.03 19.78
C THR A 196 -16.05 -31.92 19.51
N ALA A 197 -17.34 -32.18 19.70
CA ALA A 197 -18.39 -31.17 19.57
C ALA A 197 -18.25 -30.06 20.62
N ALA A 198 -17.97 -30.42 21.88
CA ALA A 198 -17.74 -29.46 22.95
C ALA A 198 -16.46 -28.63 22.75
N HIS A 199 -15.41 -29.21 22.15
CA HIS A 199 -14.22 -28.47 21.77
C HIS A 199 -14.53 -27.46 20.67
N ARG A 200 -15.21 -27.89 19.59
CA ARG A 200 -15.62 -27.01 18.49
C ARG A 200 -16.46 -25.82 18.96
N GLN A 201 -17.41 -26.05 19.86
CA GLN A 201 -18.25 -24.99 20.41
C GLN A 201 -17.44 -23.97 21.23
N ARG A 202 -16.42 -24.42 21.98
CA ARG A 202 -15.49 -23.53 22.70
C ARG A 202 -14.63 -22.70 21.75
N THR A 203 -14.19 -23.28 20.63
CA THR A 203 -13.41 -22.55 19.62
C THR A 203 -14.28 -21.50 18.92
N GLU A 204 -15.52 -21.84 18.56
CA GLU A 204 -16.47 -20.91 17.96
C GLU A 204 -16.85 -19.77 18.92
N SER A 205 -17.03 -20.04 20.21
CA SER A 205 -17.31 -18.97 21.19
C SER A 205 -16.11 -18.04 21.42
N ALA A 206 -14.89 -18.58 21.46
CA ALA A 206 -13.67 -17.78 21.55
C ALA A 206 -13.49 -16.90 20.29
N LEU A 207 -13.77 -17.46 19.10
CA LEU A 207 -13.71 -16.72 17.85
C LEU A 207 -14.72 -15.57 17.82
N ASN A 208 -15.96 -15.82 18.26
CA ASN A 208 -17.00 -14.79 18.32
C ASN A 208 -16.65 -13.68 19.31
N SER A 209 -16.09 -14.02 20.48
CA SER A 209 -15.62 -13.01 21.45
C SER A 209 -14.47 -12.16 20.90
N LEU A 210 -13.54 -12.77 20.15
CA LEU A 210 -12.46 -12.04 19.50
C LEU A 210 -12.98 -11.12 18.38
N LEU A 211 -13.94 -11.59 17.57
CA LEU A 211 -14.58 -10.78 16.55
C LEU A 211 -15.29 -9.57 17.15
N GLU A 212 -16.05 -9.77 18.24
CA GLU A 212 -16.73 -8.69 18.94
C GLU A 212 -15.72 -7.66 19.48
N ARG A 213 -14.62 -8.12 20.09
CA ARG A 213 -13.54 -7.26 20.57
C ARG A 213 -12.86 -6.47 19.45
N ILE A 214 -12.64 -7.08 18.28
CA ILE A 214 -12.11 -6.39 17.10
C ILE A 214 -13.09 -5.32 16.64
N THR A 215 -14.40 -5.63 16.56
CA THR A 215 -15.41 -4.65 16.13
C THR A 215 -15.56 -3.48 17.12
N GLU A 216 -15.41 -3.70 18.42
CA GLU A 216 -15.39 -2.61 19.42
C GLU A 216 -14.13 -1.73 19.28
N LEU A 217 -12.97 -2.35 19.04
CA LEU A 217 -11.73 -1.61 18.79
C LEU A 217 -11.81 -0.80 17.49
N GLU A 218 -12.39 -1.35 16.43
CA GLU A 218 -12.64 -0.63 15.17
C GLU A 218 -13.61 0.54 15.39
N LYS A 219 -14.68 0.36 16.17
CA LYS A 219 -15.68 1.40 16.44
C LYS A 219 -15.09 2.60 17.20
N ASN A 220 -14.15 2.36 18.11
CA ASN A 220 -13.46 3.41 18.86
C ASN A 220 -12.32 4.08 18.09
N ASN A 221 -11.88 3.50 16.97
CA ASN A 221 -10.81 4.01 16.12
C ASN A 221 -11.33 4.73 14.85
N ASN A 222 -12.65 4.86 14.70
CA ASN A 222 -13.33 5.34 13.49
C ASN A 222 -13.34 6.88 13.29
N ALA A 223 -12.40 7.63 13.87
CA ALA A 223 -12.30 9.05 13.55
C ALA A 223 -11.77 9.28 12.11
N PHE A 224 -10.89 8.42 11.58
CA PHE A 224 -10.38 8.55 10.20
C PHE A 224 -10.06 7.15 9.63
N LYS A 225 -10.69 6.79 8.50
CA LYS A 225 -10.62 5.44 7.88
C LYS A 225 -9.30 5.15 7.12
N SER A 226 -8.40 6.12 7.04
CA SER A 226 -6.98 5.92 6.79
C SER A 226 -6.20 6.81 7.76
N PRO A 227 -5.02 6.41 8.28
CA PRO A 227 -4.14 7.28 9.07
C PRO A 227 -3.79 8.61 8.38
N GLU A 228 -4.06 8.69 7.07
CA GLU A 228 -3.72 9.75 6.12
C GLU A 228 -4.79 10.83 5.98
N ASP A 229 -6.03 10.56 6.37
CA ASP A 229 -7.18 11.39 5.97
C ASP A 229 -7.52 12.49 6.97
N PHE A 230 -6.52 13.08 7.63
CA PHE A 230 -6.75 14.24 8.48
C PHE A 230 -5.73 15.35 8.28
N LYS A 231 -6.22 16.58 8.42
CA LYS A 231 -5.42 17.81 8.54
C LYS A 231 -5.53 18.40 9.93
N VAL A 232 -4.50 19.12 10.31
CA VAL A 232 -4.50 20.07 11.43
C VAL A 232 -4.73 21.46 10.85
N SER A 233 -5.73 22.17 11.35
CA SER A 233 -6.07 23.53 10.93
C SER A 233 -5.71 24.54 12.02
N LEU A 234 -4.93 25.55 11.63
CA LEU A 234 -4.43 26.64 12.46
C LEU A 234 -4.87 27.97 11.81
N PRO A 235 -6.10 28.44 12.07
CA PRO A 235 -6.73 29.50 11.26
C PRO A 235 -6.22 30.92 11.57
N LEU A 236 -5.53 31.13 12.69
CA LEU A 236 -5.19 32.47 13.18
C LEU A 236 -3.80 32.48 13.82
N ARG A 237 -3.09 33.60 13.66
CA ARG A 237 -1.85 33.87 14.39
C ARG A 237 -2.15 34.06 15.87
N THR A 238 -1.70 33.10 16.68
CA THR A 238 -1.80 33.15 18.13
C THR A 238 -0.54 32.52 18.72
N ASN A 239 -0.31 32.71 20.01
CA ASN A 239 0.75 32.04 20.75
C ASN A 239 0.24 30.81 21.54
N TYR A 240 -0.94 30.28 21.21
CA TYR A 240 -1.55 29.18 21.97
C TYR A 240 -2.21 28.10 21.10
N LEU A 241 -2.52 28.35 19.81
CA LEU A 241 -2.95 27.30 18.89
C LEU A 241 -1.73 26.52 18.37
N TYR A 242 -1.63 25.23 18.67
CA TYR A 242 -0.55 24.39 18.15
C TYR A 242 -0.95 22.92 18.12
N GLY A 243 -0.25 22.16 17.28
CA GLY A 243 -0.21 20.71 17.35
C GLY A 243 1.04 20.22 18.08
N ARG A 244 0.98 19.05 18.71
CA ARG A 244 2.14 18.39 19.32
C ARG A 244 2.23 16.97 18.82
N ILE A 245 3.42 16.55 18.41
CA ILE A 245 3.69 15.14 18.14
C ILE A 245 4.07 14.47 19.47
N LYS A 246 3.40 13.38 19.83
CA LYS A 246 3.68 12.61 21.06
C LYS A 246 5.05 11.95 21.03
N LYS A 247 5.49 11.51 19.85
CA LYS A 247 6.82 10.92 19.66
C LYS A 247 7.88 12.01 19.73
N SER A 248 9.01 11.66 20.32
CA SER A 248 10.24 12.43 20.29
C SER A 248 11.21 11.86 19.25
N LEU A 249 12.27 12.60 18.92
CA LEU A 249 13.28 12.16 17.96
C LEU A 249 14.41 11.38 18.67
N PRO A 250 14.98 10.35 18.03
CA PRO A 250 16.24 9.75 18.44
C PRO A 250 17.41 10.66 18.05
N GLU A 251 18.63 10.24 18.37
CA GLU A 251 19.83 10.88 17.82
C GLU A 251 19.89 10.59 16.32
N MET A 252 20.03 11.62 15.48
CA MET A 252 20.02 11.46 14.03
C MET A 252 21.20 12.17 13.37
N TYR A 253 21.84 11.48 12.42
CA TYR A 253 22.94 12.00 11.60
C TYR A 253 22.48 12.48 10.21
N ALA A 254 21.24 12.16 9.87
CA ALA A 254 20.55 12.67 8.71
C ALA A 254 19.05 12.62 9.00
N PHE A 255 18.28 13.46 8.33
CA PHE A 255 16.84 13.31 8.34
C PHE A 255 16.24 13.69 6.99
N THR A 256 15.03 13.18 6.78
CA THR A 256 14.09 13.73 5.81
C THR A 256 12.82 14.09 6.56
N VAL A 257 12.28 15.27 6.32
CA VAL A 257 10.97 15.68 6.80
C VAL A 257 10.11 16.03 5.60
N CYS A 258 8.90 15.47 5.53
CA CYS A 258 7.94 15.76 4.48
C CYS A 258 6.59 16.12 5.09
N MET A 259 5.89 17.05 4.47
CA MET A 259 4.52 17.41 4.86
C MET A 259 3.77 18.05 3.69
N TRP A 260 2.45 17.93 3.74
CA TRP A 260 1.56 18.78 2.96
C TRP A 260 1.19 20.00 3.78
N LEU A 261 1.25 21.19 3.16
CA LEU A 261 0.75 22.42 3.75
C LEU A 261 -0.05 23.24 2.76
N LYS A 262 -0.97 24.05 3.30
CA LYS A 262 -1.74 25.03 2.57
C LYS A 262 -1.82 26.31 3.38
N SER A 263 -1.38 27.42 2.81
CA SER A 263 -1.44 28.73 3.47
C SER A 263 -1.62 29.85 2.45
N SER A 264 -2.39 30.87 2.84
CA SER A 264 -2.53 32.14 2.13
C SER A 264 -2.08 33.33 3.00
N ALA A 265 -1.34 33.03 4.08
CA ALA A 265 -0.89 34.04 5.02
C ALA A 265 0.23 34.90 4.41
N SER A 266 0.16 36.21 4.65
CA SER A 266 1.18 37.18 4.28
C SER A 266 1.59 38.00 5.51
N PRO A 267 2.84 38.50 5.60
CA PRO A 267 3.91 38.44 4.58
C PRO A 267 4.66 37.10 4.48
N GLY A 268 4.48 36.16 5.42
CA GLY A 268 5.00 34.79 5.34
C GLY A 268 4.09 33.82 6.08
N ILE A 269 4.24 32.52 5.89
CA ILE A 269 3.31 31.52 6.45
C ILE A 269 3.46 31.31 7.97
N GLY A 270 4.57 31.73 8.59
CA GLY A 270 4.91 31.44 9.99
C GLY A 270 5.74 30.15 10.13
N THR A 271 5.55 29.41 11.22
CA THR A 271 6.40 28.25 11.59
C THR A 271 5.63 26.92 11.47
N PRO A 272 5.64 26.23 10.31
CA PRO A 272 4.96 24.94 10.15
C PRO A 272 5.30 23.93 11.24
N PHE A 273 6.58 23.83 11.62
CA PHE A 273 7.00 23.00 12.73
C PHE A 273 8.30 23.49 13.37
N SER A 274 8.49 23.13 14.64
CA SER A 274 9.73 23.29 15.38
C SER A 274 10.00 22.06 16.24
N TYR A 275 11.28 21.78 16.47
CA TYR A 275 11.78 20.77 17.38
C TYR A 275 12.81 21.41 18.30
N GLY A 276 12.56 21.32 19.60
CA GLY A 276 13.44 21.86 20.63
C GLY A 276 13.86 20.78 21.63
N VAL A 277 15.12 20.83 22.07
CA VAL A 277 15.70 19.97 23.11
C VAL A 277 16.15 20.81 24.30
N PRO A 278 16.26 20.25 25.52
CA PRO A 278 16.74 21.02 26.66
C PRO A 278 18.09 21.69 26.38
N GLY A 279 18.12 23.02 26.46
CA GLY A 279 19.31 23.84 26.18
C GLY A 279 19.51 24.25 24.71
N GLN A 280 18.68 23.79 23.77
CA GLN A 280 18.65 24.25 22.38
C GLN A 280 17.22 24.19 21.84
N ALA A 281 16.53 25.33 21.85
CA ALA A 281 15.13 25.39 21.42
C ALA A 281 15.01 25.36 19.88
N ASN A 282 16.04 25.84 19.18
CA ASN A 282 16.15 25.87 17.72
C ASN A 282 16.93 24.66 17.19
N GLU A 283 16.60 23.45 17.66
CA GLU A 283 17.31 22.24 17.23
C GLU A 283 16.97 21.90 15.77
N ILE A 284 15.69 21.93 15.39
CA ILE A 284 15.22 21.96 14.00
C ILE A 284 14.01 22.91 13.90
N VAL A 285 14.04 23.90 13.03
CA VAL A 285 12.89 24.80 12.81
C VAL A 285 12.69 25.04 11.33
N LEU A 286 11.45 25.00 10.87
CA LEU A 286 11.07 25.50 9.54
C LEU A 286 10.18 26.72 9.73
N ILE A 287 10.59 27.87 9.20
CA ILE A 287 9.91 29.14 9.42
C ILE A 287 9.97 30.03 8.18
N GLU A 288 8.88 30.73 7.90
CA GLU A 288 8.83 31.87 6.97
C GLU A 288 8.28 33.08 7.73
N TRP A 289 9.15 34.03 8.05
CA TRP A 289 8.82 35.17 8.90
C TRP A 289 9.16 36.50 8.23
N GLY A 290 8.20 37.43 8.26
CA GLY A 290 8.36 38.72 7.59
C GLY A 290 8.41 38.57 6.08
N ASN A 291 9.33 39.26 5.43
CA ASN A 291 9.57 39.18 3.97
C ASN A 291 10.77 38.28 3.63
N ASN A 292 11.19 37.43 4.56
CA ASN A 292 12.29 36.50 4.35
C ASN A 292 11.76 35.24 3.63
N PRO A 293 12.60 34.58 2.81
CA PRO A 293 12.24 33.27 2.26
C PRO A 293 12.05 32.25 3.39
N ILE A 294 11.51 31.07 3.05
CA ILE A 294 11.43 29.96 4.00
C ILE A 294 12.85 29.58 4.46
N GLU A 295 13.05 29.48 5.76
CA GLU A 295 14.32 29.15 6.39
C GLU A 295 14.24 27.81 7.12
N LEU A 296 15.24 26.96 6.90
CA LEU A 296 15.51 25.80 7.74
C LEU A 296 16.58 26.19 8.76
N LEU A 297 16.26 26.03 10.04
CA LEU A 297 17.22 26.11 11.11
C LEU A 297 17.61 24.71 11.58
N VAL A 298 18.91 24.49 11.77
CA VAL A 298 19.46 23.32 12.47
C VAL A 298 20.48 23.82 13.47
N ASN A 299 20.28 23.54 14.76
CA ASN A 299 21.15 24.01 15.84
C ASN A 299 21.43 25.53 15.76
N ASP A 300 20.37 26.33 15.56
CA ASP A 300 20.44 27.79 15.43
C ASP A 300 21.25 28.32 14.22
N LYS A 301 21.64 27.43 13.30
CA LYS A 301 22.21 27.79 11.98
C LYS A 301 21.11 27.83 10.95
N VAL A 302 21.16 28.81 10.04
CA VAL A 302 20.09 29.12 9.09
C VAL A 302 20.52 28.73 7.68
N ALA A 303 19.61 28.11 6.92
CA ALA A 303 19.69 27.96 5.47
C ALA A 303 18.39 28.46 4.83
N GLN A 304 18.50 29.27 3.78
CA GLN A 304 17.36 29.77 3.02
C GLN A 304 16.96 28.77 1.95
N LEU A 305 15.69 28.40 1.93
CA LEU A 305 15.11 27.43 1.02
C LEU A 305 14.35 28.16 -0.10
N PRO A 306 14.56 27.79 -1.37
CA PRO A 306 13.84 28.38 -2.50
C PRO A 306 12.45 27.72 -2.67
N LEU A 307 11.63 27.79 -1.61
CA LEU A 307 10.27 27.24 -1.57
C LEU A 307 9.25 28.39 -1.65
N SER A 308 8.08 28.12 -2.23
CA SER A 308 7.00 29.10 -2.36
C SER A 308 5.64 28.43 -2.19
N VAL A 309 5.00 28.67 -1.05
CA VAL A 309 3.85 27.88 -0.55
C VAL A 309 2.70 28.74 0.01
N SER A 310 2.77 30.06 -0.17
CA SER A 310 1.83 31.05 0.37
C SER A 310 0.70 31.42 -0.62
N ASP A 311 0.48 30.62 -1.66
CA ASP A 311 -0.46 30.91 -2.76
C ASP A 311 -1.90 30.45 -2.46
N GLY A 312 -2.14 29.88 -1.28
CA GLY A 312 -3.43 29.35 -0.85
C GLY A 312 -3.74 27.96 -1.38
N ARG A 313 -2.79 27.25 -2.00
CA ARG A 313 -2.96 25.88 -2.49
C ARG A 313 -2.18 24.86 -1.67
N TRP A 314 -2.48 23.59 -1.88
CA TRP A 314 -1.76 22.51 -1.23
C TRP A 314 -0.42 22.29 -1.93
N HIS A 315 0.65 22.34 -1.16
CA HIS A 315 1.99 21.98 -1.60
C HIS A 315 2.55 20.85 -0.75
N HIS A 316 3.21 19.92 -1.40
CA HIS A 316 4.00 18.89 -0.73
C HIS A 316 5.45 19.36 -0.64
N ILE A 317 5.97 19.57 0.56
CA ILE A 317 7.38 19.90 0.75
C ILE A 317 8.11 18.73 1.38
N CYS A 318 9.33 18.50 0.93
CA CYS A 318 10.28 17.62 1.61
C CYS A 318 11.62 18.33 1.76
N ILE A 319 12.24 18.18 2.92
CA ILE A 319 13.58 18.70 3.18
C ILE A 319 14.44 17.56 3.69
N THR A 320 15.59 17.38 3.05
CA THR A 320 16.61 16.42 3.48
C THR A 320 17.80 17.18 4.06
N TRP A 321 18.43 16.61 5.08
CA TRP A 321 19.64 17.17 5.67
C TRP A 321 20.54 16.07 6.22
N THR A 322 21.86 16.27 6.20
CA THR A 322 22.84 15.36 6.80
C THR A 322 23.95 16.11 7.53
N THR A 323 24.48 15.50 8.60
CA THR A 323 25.65 15.98 9.34
C THR A 323 26.89 16.12 8.46
N ARG A 324 27.01 15.30 7.40
CA ARG A 324 28.15 15.36 6.49
C ARG A 324 28.07 16.63 5.68
N ASP A 325 29.01 17.54 5.94
CA ASP A 325 29.11 18.87 5.35
C ASP A 325 27.88 19.76 5.60
N GLY A 326 26.91 19.34 6.43
CA GLY A 326 25.67 20.09 6.63
C GLY A 326 24.85 20.18 5.34
N PHE A 327 24.93 19.18 4.47
CA PHE A 327 24.30 19.19 3.16
C PHE A 327 22.78 19.04 3.30
N TRP A 328 22.03 19.85 2.56
CA TRP A 328 20.58 19.84 2.53
C TRP A 328 20.04 19.95 1.10
N GLU A 329 18.85 19.39 0.89
CA GLU A 329 18.09 19.50 -0.36
C GLU A 329 16.63 19.83 -0.03
N ALA A 330 16.04 20.77 -0.76
CA ALA A 330 14.66 21.19 -0.62
C ALA A 330 13.86 20.78 -1.86
N TYR A 331 12.71 20.15 -1.63
CA TYR A 331 11.79 19.68 -2.64
C TYR A 331 10.42 20.31 -2.44
N GLN A 332 9.79 20.68 -3.55
CA GLN A 332 8.41 21.15 -3.61
C GLN A 332 7.69 20.36 -4.69
N ASP A 333 6.52 19.81 -4.36
CA ASP A 333 5.65 19.05 -5.26
C ASP A 333 6.37 17.92 -5.99
N GLY A 334 7.38 17.33 -5.33
CA GLY A 334 8.19 16.23 -5.83
C GLY A 334 9.44 16.65 -6.60
N GLU A 335 9.57 17.92 -6.96
CA GLU A 335 10.72 18.47 -7.68
C GLU A 335 11.75 19.08 -6.72
N ARG A 336 13.04 18.89 -7.02
CA ARG A 336 14.12 19.49 -6.22
C ARG A 336 14.34 20.94 -6.65
N LEU A 337 14.05 21.89 -5.77
CA LEU A 337 14.17 23.32 -6.05
C LEU A 337 15.49 23.93 -5.57
N GLY A 338 16.14 23.33 -4.57
CA GLY A 338 17.37 23.88 -4.01
C GLY A 338 18.22 22.85 -3.28
N THR A 339 19.51 23.17 -3.18
CA THR A 339 20.48 22.42 -2.40
C THR A 339 21.49 23.38 -1.78
N GLY A 340 22.09 23.01 -0.66
CA GLY A 340 23.21 23.74 -0.09
C GLY A 340 23.97 22.90 0.92
N ASP A 341 25.03 23.48 1.47
CA ASP A 341 25.90 22.87 2.47
C ASP A 341 26.18 23.85 3.62
N ASN A 342 27.01 23.42 4.56
CA ASN A 342 27.43 24.17 5.74
C ASN A 342 26.28 24.54 6.72
N LEU A 343 25.16 23.83 6.65
CA LEU A 343 24.09 23.93 7.65
C LEU A 343 24.38 23.00 8.83
N ALA A 344 24.91 23.55 9.93
CA ALA A 344 25.27 22.81 11.14
C ALA A 344 26.08 21.51 10.87
N PRO A 345 27.20 21.58 10.12
CA PRO A 345 27.99 20.41 9.81
C PRO A 345 28.49 19.74 11.10
N TRP A 346 28.57 18.41 11.10
CA TRP A 346 29.06 17.58 12.21
C TRP A 346 28.24 17.67 13.51
N HIS A 347 27.03 18.22 13.49
CA HIS A 347 26.14 18.30 14.65
C HIS A 347 25.04 17.23 14.57
N PRO A 348 25.11 16.10 15.29
CA PRO A 348 24.01 15.16 15.35
C PRO A 348 22.77 15.82 15.99
N ILE A 349 21.59 15.59 15.42
CA ILE A 349 20.34 16.06 16.01
C ILE A 349 20.16 15.38 17.36
N LYS A 350 19.99 16.17 18.41
CA LYS A 350 19.87 15.67 19.77
C LYS A 350 18.55 14.94 20.00
N PRO A 351 18.54 13.81 20.74
CA PRO A 351 17.32 13.07 21.05
C PRO A 351 16.49 13.73 22.16
N GLY A 352 15.25 13.26 22.31
CA GLY A 352 14.45 13.48 23.52
C GLY A 352 13.80 14.87 23.64
N GLY A 353 13.75 15.64 22.56
CA GLY A 353 13.07 16.94 22.49
C GLY A 353 11.57 16.85 22.26
N VAL A 354 10.96 18.01 21.97
CA VAL A 354 9.53 18.16 21.71
C VAL A 354 9.31 18.74 20.33
N ILE A 355 8.45 18.09 19.54
CA ILE A 355 8.02 18.57 18.22
C ILE A 355 6.69 19.30 18.37
N ILE A 356 6.67 20.55 17.95
CA ILE A 356 5.49 21.41 17.92
C ILE A 356 5.16 21.72 16.47
N LEU A 357 3.88 21.63 16.12
CA LEU A 357 3.33 22.03 14.83
C LEU A 357 2.69 23.41 14.98
N GLY A 358 3.10 24.34 14.12
CA GLY A 358 2.49 25.65 13.99
C GLY A 358 3.06 26.76 14.88
N GLN A 359 4.08 26.48 15.69
CA GLN A 359 4.72 27.46 16.57
C GLN A 359 6.22 27.30 16.59
N GLU A 360 6.91 28.42 16.74
CA GLU A 360 8.34 28.53 17.06
C GLU A 360 8.52 28.36 18.59
N GLN A 361 9.59 27.68 19.03
CA GLN A 361 9.85 27.38 20.44
C GLN A 361 10.99 28.27 20.98
N ASP A 362 10.69 29.30 21.78
CA ASP A 362 11.72 30.00 22.59
C ASP A 362 12.26 29.12 23.74
N ILE A 363 11.39 28.24 24.25
CA ILE A 363 11.75 27.19 25.22
C ILE A 363 11.10 25.88 24.76
N VAL A 364 11.68 24.77 25.18
CA VAL A 364 11.15 23.44 24.85
C VAL A 364 9.68 23.33 25.26
N GLY A 365 8.81 23.19 24.26
CA GLY A 365 7.37 23.05 24.41
C GLY A 365 6.60 24.32 24.80
N GLY A 366 7.17 25.53 24.69
CA GLY A 366 6.44 26.74 25.08
C GLY A 366 7.08 28.08 24.70
N ARG A 367 6.54 29.15 25.32
CA ARG A 367 6.92 30.56 25.09
C ARG A 367 6.84 30.93 23.60
N PHE A 368 5.70 30.65 23.01
CA PHE A 368 5.45 30.91 21.59
C PHE A 368 5.23 32.41 21.33
N ASP A 369 5.68 32.89 20.16
CA ASP A 369 5.35 34.21 19.64
C ASP A 369 4.28 34.12 18.54
N ALA A 370 3.18 34.84 18.74
CA ALA A 370 2.09 34.93 17.77
C ALA A 370 2.55 35.49 16.41
N THR A 371 3.61 36.32 16.36
CA THR A 371 4.11 36.86 15.09
C THR A 371 4.78 35.79 14.21
N GLN A 372 5.29 34.72 14.81
CA GLN A 372 5.96 33.60 14.16
C GLN A 372 5.05 32.38 13.96
N ALA A 373 3.84 32.40 14.53
CA ALA A 373 2.88 31.32 14.43
C ALA A 373 2.47 31.00 12.99
N PHE A 374 2.35 29.72 12.65
CA PHE A 374 1.84 29.28 11.36
C PHE A 374 0.35 29.58 11.23
N VAL A 375 -0.06 30.01 10.03
CA VAL A 375 -1.47 30.11 9.67
C VAL A 375 -1.71 29.29 8.43
N GLY A 376 -2.59 28.31 8.53
CA GLY A 376 -2.91 27.42 7.42
C GLY A 376 -3.35 26.05 7.87
N GLU A 377 -3.24 25.10 6.95
CA GLU A 377 -3.56 23.70 7.15
C GLU A 377 -2.30 22.85 6.90
N LEU A 378 -2.13 21.80 7.70
CA LEU A 378 -1.01 20.87 7.59
C LEU A 378 -1.50 19.43 7.64
N SER A 379 -0.88 18.54 6.87
CA SER A 379 -1.18 17.11 6.88
C SER A 379 0.06 16.28 6.51
N GLN A 380 0.00 14.97 6.79
CA GLN A 380 1.03 14.00 6.43
C GLN A 380 2.46 14.41 6.85
N PHE A 381 2.61 15.02 8.03
CA PHE A 381 3.94 15.27 8.59
C PHE A 381 4.61 13.93 8.91
N ASN A 382 5.63 13.60 8.13
CA ASN A 382 6.42 12.39 8.27
C ASN A 382 7.90 12.72 8.41
N MET A 383 8.60 11.95 9.24
CA MET A 383 10.04 12.11 9.45
C MET A 383 10.77 10.78 9.43
N TRP A 384 11.93 10.78 8.77
CA TRP A 384 12.86 9.67 8.65
C TRP A 384 14.24 10.06 9.15
N ASP A 385 15.00 9.11 9.66
CA ASP A 385 16.39 9.23 10.14
C ASP A 385 17.44 9.03 9.01
N ARG A 386 17.02 9.23 7.76
CA ARG A 386 17.83 9.04 6.56
C ARG A 386 17.42 10.03 5.47
N VAL A 387 18.31 10.22 4.50
CA VAL A 387 18.00 10.94 3.26
C VAL A 387 17.18 10.03 2.35
N LEU A 388 15.96 10.45 1.99
CA LEU A 388 15.12 9.75 1.02
C LEU A 388 15.63 9.97 -0.41
N ARG A 389 15.36 9.02 -1.30
CA ARG A 389 15.73 9.16 -2.72
C ARG A 389 14.72 10.08 -3.43
N PRO A 390 15.14 10.84 -4.45
CA PRO A 390 14.23 11.71 -5.19
C PRO A 390 12.99 10.99 -5.77
N VAL A 391 13.15 9.74 -6.21
CA VAL A 391 12.02 8.92 -6.70
C VAL A 391 10.99 8.60 -5.62
N ASP A 392 11.44 8.40 -4.37
CA ASP A 392 10.54 8.13 -3.25
C ASP A 392 9.80 9.43 -2.86
N ILE A 393 10.49 10.58 -2.89
CA ILE A 393 9.91 11.91 -2.63
C ILE A 393 8.85 12.26 -3.68
N MET A 394 9.15 12.02 -4.96
CA MET A 394 8.19 12.20 -6.06
C MET A 394 6.96 11.30 -5.88
N GLY A 395 7.18 10.05 -5.43
CA GLY A 395 6.10 9.10 -5.12
C GLY A 395 5.19 9.55 -3.97
N LEU A 396 5.74 10.25 -2.97
CA LEU A 396 4.97 10.87 -1.89
C LEU A 396 4.18 12.09 -2.39
N ALA A 397 4.79 12.92 -3.24
CA ALA A 397 4.17 14.15 -3.76
C ALA A 397 3.00 13.89 -4.71
N ASN A 398 3.10 12.86 -5.56
CA ASN A 398 2.04 12.49 -6.50
C ASN A 398 1.08 11.41 -5.96
N CYS A 399 1.18 11.10 -4.66
CA CYS A 399 0.34 10.11 -3.98
C CYS A 399 0.44 8.67 -4.57
N SER A 400 1.48 8.35 -5.34
CA SER A 400 1.66 7.02 -5.95
C SER A 400 2.34 6.01 -5.02
N ALA A 401 3.00 6.48 -3.96
CA ALA A 401 3.65 5.64 -2.98
C ALA A 401 3.27 6.07 -1.56
N TYR A 402 2.83 5.11 -0.74
CA TYR A 402 2.67 5.31 0.68
C TYR A 402 3.92 4.83 1.42
N MET A 403 4.63 5.75 2.06
CA MET A 403 5.76 5.44 2.92
C MET A 403 5.60 6.22 4.24
N PRO A 404 5.27 5.57 5.36
CA PRO A 404 5.23 6.25 6.65
C PRO A 404 6.65 6.57 7.15
N GLY A 405 6.78 7.68 7.88
CA GLY A 405 8.03 8.02 8.58
C GLY A 405 8.44 6.96 9.59
N ASN A 406 9.68 6.48 9.54
CA ASN A 406 10.15 5.49 10.52
C ASN A 406 10.40 6.10 11.90
N VAL A 407 10.66 7.42 11.95
CA VAL A 407 10.82 8.17 13.21
C VAL A 407 9.47 8.72 13.66
N VAL A 408 8.85 9.53 12.80
CA VAL A 408 7.54 10.12 13.03
C VAL A 408 6.62 9.76 11.86
N PRO A 409 5.70 8.80 12.02
CA PRO A 409 4.63 8.58 11.06
C PRO A 409 3.41 9.46 11.38
N TRP A 410 2.77 9.99 10.33
CA TRP A 410 1.50 10.72 10.45
C TRP A 410 0.35 9.76 10.79
N ILE A 411 -0.01 9.72 12.07
CA ILE A 411 -1.09 8.88 12.60
C ILE A 411 -1.86 9.72 13.62
N ASP A 412 -3.18 9.69 13.58
CA ASP A 412 -4.04 10.50 14.46
C ASP A 412 -3.67 10.38 15.94
N ALA A 413 -3.39 9.16 16.40
CA ALA A 413 -3.00 8.87 17.78
C ALA A 413 -1.68 9.55 18.22
N ASN A 414 -0.79 9.90 17.28
CA ASN A 414 0.49 10.56 17.53
C ASN A 414 0.38 12.09 17.59
N VAL A 415 -0.74 12.67 17.14
CA VAL A 415 -0.90 14.12 17.04
C VAL A 415 -1.87 14.58 18.12
N GLU A 416 -1.49 15.56 18.92
CA GLU A 416 -2.37 16.25 19.87
C GLU A 416 -2.57 17.69 19.38
N VAL A 417 -3.73 18.27 19.63
CA VAL A 417 -4.04 19.66 19.25
C VAL A 417 -4.44 20.45 20.49
N PHE A 418 -3.99 21.70 20.57
CA PHE A 418 -4.15 22.56 21.74
C PHE A 418 -4.64 23.96 21.34
N GLY A 419 -5.21 24.68 22.31
CA GLY A 419 -5.59 26.09 22.16
C GLY A 419 -6.72 26.37 21.17
N GLY A 420 -7.46 25.35 20.74
CA GLY A 420 -8.52 25.47 19.73
C GLY A 420 -8.06 25.16 18.31
N ALA A 421 -6.83 24.68 18.11
CA ALA A 421 -6.45 24.02 16.86
C ALA A 421 -7.35 22.78 16.64
N THR A 422 -7.76 22.55 15.40
CA THR A 422 -8.72 21.48 15.07
C THR A 422 -8.10 20.42 14.19
N LYS A 423 -8.56 19.19 14.35
CA LYS A 423 -8.35 18.12 13.38
C LYS A 423 -9.60 17.98 12.53
N ALA A 424 -9.44 17.93 11.21
CA ALA A 424 -10.54 17.76 10.28
C ALA A 424 -10.20 16.69 9.25
N ALA A 425 -11.24 16.06 8.69
CA ALA A 425 -11.06 15.12 7.59
C ALA A 425 -10.40 15.82 6.39
N LEU A 426 -9.57 15.07 5.70
CA LEU A 426 -8.87 15.51 4.52
C LEU A 426 -9.60 15.03 3.27
N GLU A 427 -9.81 15.92 2.30
CA GLU A 427 -10.13 15.48 0.94
C GLU A 427 -8.91 14.81 0.32
N ILE A 428 -9.17 13.77 -0.47
CA ILE A 428 -8.20 12.75 -0.89
C ILE A 428 -7.01 13.41 -1.60
N CYS A 429 -5.83 12.82 -1.43
CA CYS A 429 -4.56 13.30 -2.00
C CYS A 429 -4.64 13.56 -3.52
N GLU A 430 -5.47 12.78 -4.24
CA GLU A 430 -5.73 12.94 -5.68
C GLU A 430 -6.33 14.30 -6.04
N ASP A 431 -7.23 14.87 -5.22
CA ASP A 431 -7.85 16.17 -5.49
C ASP A 431 -6.85 17.34 -5.36
N ARG A 432 -5.69 17.11 -4.73
CA ARG A 432 -4.64 18.12 -4.51
C ARG A 432 -3.70 18.25 -5.70
N ALA A 433 -3.46 17.15 -6.41
CA ALA A 433 -2.55 17.11 -7.56
C ALA A 433 -3.16 17.75 -8.83
N PHE A 434 -4.47 18.01 -8.84
CA PHE A 434 -5.17 18.62 -9.98
C PHE A 434 -5.42 20.13 -9.84
N ASP A 435 -5.19 20.70 -8.65
CA ASP A 435 -5.30 22.15 -8.39
C ASP A 435 -3.94 22.89 -8.41
N SER A 436 -2.82 22.16 -8.59
CA SER A 436 -1.43 22.68 -8.65
C SER A 436 -1.07 23.37 -9.96
#